data_AF-A0AAU5RWD9-F1
#
_entry.id   AF-A0AAU5RWD9-F1
#
_cell.length_a   1.000
_cell.length_b   1.000
_cell.length_c   1.000
_cell.angle_alpha   90.00
_cell.angle_beta   90.00
_cell.angle_gamma   90.00
#
_symmetry.space_group_name_H-M   'P 1'
#
loop_
_entity.id
_entity.type
_entity.pdbx_description
1 polymer ?
#
loop_
_entity_poly.entity_id
_entity_poly.type
_entity_poly.pdbx_seq_one_letter_code
_entity_poly.pdbx_strand_id
1 'polypeptide(L)' 'MGKALQRGGFAYVSARGSHAKYRSGERTVIVPLHRSLAPGTLRSILRQADWTVEDLETHLQ' A
#
# COMPACT_ATOMS: atom_id res chain seq x y z
N MET A 1 0.00 -0.23 6.57
CA MET A 1 -0.01 -0.24 5.10
C MET A 1 1.36 0.03 4.49
N GLY A 2 1.94 1.23 4.60
CA GLY A 2 3.25 1.52 3.99
C GLY A 2 4.36 0.50 4.29
N LYS A 3 4.50 0.10 5.57
CA LYS A 3 5.44 -0.95 5.99
C LYS A 3 5.17 -2.31 5.33
N ALA A 4 3.89 -2.70 5.20
CA ALA A 4 3.51 -3.96 4.57
C ALA A 4 3.91 -3.94 3.09
N LEU A 5 3.58 -2.86 2.36
CA LEU A 5 4.00 -2.67 0.97
C LEU A 5 5.52 -2.77 0.80
N GLN A 6 6.29 -2.14 1.70
CA GLN A 6 7.75 -2.24 1.68
C GLN A 6 8.26 -3.66 1.89
N ARG A 7 7.67 -4.40 2.85
CA ARG A 7 7.99 -5.82 3.06
C ARG A 7 7.64 -6.69 1.85
N GLY A 8 6.56 -6.38 1.15
CA GLY A 8 6.15 -7.02 -0.10
C GLY A 8 6.83 -6.45 -1.36
N GLY A 9 7.96 -5.75 -1.21
CA GLY A 9 8.82 -5.36 -2.33
C GLY A 9 8.49 -4.02 -3.01
N PHE A 10 7.57 -3.22 -2.47
CA PHE A 10 7.34 -1.86 -2.97
C PHE A 10 8.33 -0.86 -2.37
N ALA A 11 9.01 -0.11 -3.24
CA ALA A 11 9.82 1.02 -2.82
C ALA A 11 8.95 2.25 -2.54
N TYR A 12 9.26 2.98 -1.46
CA TYR A 12 8.71 4.31 -1.26
C TYR A 12 9.31 5.26 -2.31
N VAL A 13 8.45 6.03 -2.99
CA VAL A 13 8.88 6.98 -4.04
C VAL A 13 8.86 8.41 -3.53
N SER A 14 7.72 8.85 -2.99
CA SER A 14 7.53 10.23 -2.54
C SER A 14 6.26 10.35 -1.71
N ALA A 15 6.14 11.40 -0.90
CA ALA A 15 4.90 11.79 -0.26
C ALA A 15 4.59 13.25 -0.58
N ARG A 16 3.30 13.57 -0.74
CA ARG A 16 2.82 14.95 -0.90
C ARG A 16 1.53 15.10 -0.09
N GLY A 17 1.57 16.01 0.89
CA GLY A 17 0.48 16.17 1.84
C GLY A 17 0.22 14.88 2.61
N SER A 18 -1.04 14.45 2.68
CA SER A 18 -1.48 13.29 3.43
C SER A 18 -1.39 11.96 2.67
N HIS A 19 -0.64 11.87 1.57
CA HIS A 19 -0.53 10.65 0.75
C HIS A 19 0.93 10.32 0.41
N ALA A 20 1.26 9.03 0.46
CA ALA A 20 2.52 8.46 0.03
C ALA A 20 2.35 7.58 -1.20
N LYS A 21 3.34 7.63 -2.08
CA LYS A 21 3.44 6.84 -3.31
C LYS A 21 4.47 5.73 -3.12
N TYR A 22 4.08 4.52 -3.50
CA TYR A 22 4.91 3.32 -3.50
C TYR A 22 4.93 2.71 -4.90
N ARG A 23 6.03 2.07 -5.30
CA ARG A 23 6.18 1.44 -6.63
C ARG A 23 6.89 0.09 -6.55
N SER A 24 6.42 -0.87 -7.32
CA SER A 24 7.07 -2.16 -7.59
C SER A 24 6.86 -2.52 -9.06
N GLY A 25 7.94 -2.55 -9.85
CA GLY A 25 7.85 -2.65 -11.30
C GLY A 25 6.95 -1.56 -11.90
N GLU A 26 5.94 -1.99 -12.66
CA GLU A 26 4.94 -1.10 -13.28
C GLU A 26 3.78 -0.71 -12.33
N ARG A 27 3.67 -1.34 -11.15
CA ARG A 27 2.60 -1.09 -10.19
C ARG A 27 2.91 0.14 -9.34
N THR A 28 1.94 1.04 -9.21
CA THR A 28 2.02 2.23 -8.35
C THR A 28 0.85 2.23 -7.37
N VAL A 29 1.16 2.37 -6.09
CA VAL A 29 0.17 2.35 -5.00
C VAL A 29 0.18 3.68 -4.26
N ILE A 30 -0.99 4.29 -4.08
CA ILE A 30 -1.16 5.50 -3.29
C ILE A 30 -1.80 5.16 -1.93
N VAL A 31 -1.11 5.52 -0.86
CA VAL A 31 -1.51 5.21 0.51
C VAL A 31 -1.71 6.49 1.30
N PRO A 32 -2.91 6.73 1.88
CA PRO A 32 -3.10 7.80 2.84
C PRO A 32 -2.26 7.63 4.10
N LEU A 33 -1.69 8.72 4.60
CA LEU A 33 -0.81 8.79 5.77
C LEU A 33 -1.59 9.03 7.06
N HIS A 34 -2.67 8.29 7.29
CA HIS A 34 -3.44 8.33 8.53
C HIS A 34 -3.72 6.91 9.05
N ARG A 35 -4.01 6.79 10.35
CA ARG A 35 -4.03 5.49 11.05
C ARG A 35 -5.14 4.55 10.60
N SER A 36 -6.34 5.07 10.33
CA SER A 36 -7.50 4.29 9.93
C SER A 36 -7.70 4.35 8.42
N LEU A 37 -7.93 3.22 7.76
CA LEU A 37 -8.30 3.19 6.34
C LEU A 37 -9.76 2.76 6.23
N ALA A 38 -10.55 3.49 5.45
CA ALA A 38 -11.89 3.02 5.13
C ALA A 38 -11.79 1.70 4.34
N PRO A 39 -12.75 0.77 4.48
CA PRO A 39 -12.70 -0.51 3.76
C PRO A 39 -12.57 -0.36 2.23
N GLY A 40 -13.18 0.67 1.65
CA GLY A 40 -13.04 0.99 0.22
C GLY A 40 -11.62 1.44 -0.16
N THR A 41 -10.97 2.23 0.70
CA THR A 41 -9.57 2.64 0.51
C THR A 41 -8.64 1.44 0.60
N LEU A 42 -8.86 0.56 1.57
CA LEU A 42 -8.09 -0.68 1.69
C LEU A 42 -8.21 -1.54 0.43
N ARG A 43 -9.44 -1.79 -0.05
CA ARG A 43 -9.68 -2.53 -1.30
C ARG A 43 -9.01 -1.88 -2.51
N SER A 44 -9.05 -0.55 -2.61
CA SER A 44 -8.39 0.18 -3.70
C SER A 44 -6.87 0.00 -3.65
N ILE A 45 -6.28 0.02 -2.46
CA ILE A 45 -4.83 -0.20 -2.27
C ILE A 45 -4.45 -1.62 -2.67
N LEU A 46 -5.18 -2.64 -2.22
CA LEU A 46 -4.92 -4.03 -2.58
C LEU A 46 -5.01 -4.25 -4.09
N ARG A 47 -6.04 -3.70 -4.74
CA ARG A 47 -6.17 -3.74 -6.20
C ARG A 47 -5.01 -3.05 -6.93
N GLN A 48 -4.51 -1.93 -6.43
CA GLN A 48 -3.34 -1.24 -7.02
C GLN A 48 -2.05 -2.04 -6.82
N ALA A 49 -1.94 -2.76 -5.70
CA ALA A 49 -0.80 -3.60 -5.37
C ALA A 49 -0.86 -4.98 -6.05
N ASP A 50 -2.03 -5.34 -6.60
CA ASP A 50 -2.36 -6.70 -7.07
C ASP A 50 -2.21 -7.75 -5.97
N TRP A 51 -2.74 -7.41 -4.79
CA TRP A 51 -2.69 -8.24 -3.58
C TRP A 51 -4.07 -8.75 -3.20
N THR A 52 -4.11 -9.97 -2.67
CA THR A 52 -5.25 -10.48 -1.91
C THR A 52 -5.18 -10.01 -0.45
N VAL A 53 -6.16 -10.43 0.37
CA VAL A 53 -6.12 -10.17 1.82
C VAL A 53 -5.01 -11.00 2.47
N GLU A 54 -4.80 -12.21 2.01
CA GLU A 54 -3.78 -13.15 2.49
C GLU A 54 -2.36 -12.63 2.22
N ASP A 55 -2.13 -12.01 1.06
CA ASP A 55 -0.86 -11.32 0.76
C ASP A 55 -0.60 -10.19 1.77
N LEU A 56 -1.63 -9.40 2.07
CA LEU A 56 -1.52 -8.33 3.06
C LEU A 56 -1.20 -8.89 4.45
N GLU A 57 -1.88 -9.94 4.89
CA GLU A 57 -1.64 -10.60 6.18
C GLU A 57 -0.19 -11.09 6.29
N THR A 58 0.31 -11.73 5.23
CA THR A 58 1.70 -12.21 5.13
C THR A 58 2.72 -11.08 5.36
N HIS A 59 2.45 -9.89 4.83
CA HIS A 59 3.34 -8.74 4.95
C HIS A 59 3.10 -7.87 6.20
N LEU A 60 2.03 -8.11 6.95
CA LEU A 60 1.74 -7.42 8.21
C LEU A 60 2.46 -8.02 9.43
N GLN A 61 2.81 -9.31 9.38
CA GLN A 61 3.67 -9.97 10.37
C GLN A 61 5.10 -9.42 10.25
#